data_AF-A0A1Y1R6L2-F1
#
_entry.id   AF-A0A1Y1R6L2-F1
#
_cell.length_a   1.000
_cell.length_b   1.000
_cell.length_c   1.000
_cell.angle_alpha   90.00
_cell.angle_beta   90.00
_cell.angle_gamma   90.00
#
_symmetry.space_group_name_H-M   'P 1'
#
loop_
_entity.id
_entity.type
_entity.pdbx_description
1 polymer ?
#
loop_
_entity_poly.entity_id
_entity_poly.type
_entity_poly.pdbx_seq_one_letter_code
_entity_poly.pdbx_strand_id
1 'polypeptide(L)'
;MPETEWAKSNDPCLDYCLWPYEPRCSQSGKLRSINLLNDSFQQAGAEQLVDICQAIREAVGDFQTVWGIKQSEKGLSWELYFYDYERLQRQVSVSRLIDVLSPWLSCGLKVNENSPYFMFSLDLETETARSLRSLDSINIYMGNAGSNVSSGLSYSLTADGLTFDNLYSFFDARHEQGDILAKMACSAHLSLDSLEPDDVLWPELVDCQTIVVANKRLCEGIYFSRVTVDQLLFFLRKTRFPAAHVAYVENNRDRLDHLLFDVGFDYTMVEGTINITKSAYYGVF
;
A
#
# COMPACT_ATOMS: atom_id res chain seq x y z
N MET A 1 15.75 8.60 16.75
CA MET A 1 14.69 9.02 15.82
C MET A 1 15.36 9.58 14.59
N PRO A 2 14.94 9.20 13.37
CA PRO A 2 15.41 9.84 12.15
C PRO A 2 15.09 11.34 12.19
N GLU A 3 15.89 12.13 11.48
CA GLU A 3 15.64 13.55 11.30
C GLU A 3 14.32 13.75 10.54
N THR A 4 13.54 14.76 10.94
CA THR A 4 12.28 15.10 10.25
C THR A 4 12.57 15.56 8.82
N GLU A 5 11.96 14.92 7.85
CA GLU A 5 12.14 15.25 6.44
C GLU A 5 11.13 16.28 5.94
N TRP A 6 11.62 17.40 5.44
CA TRP A 6 10.79 18.47 4.87
C TRP A 6 10.68 18.32 3.35
N ALA A 7 9.49 18.60 2.82
CA ALA A 7 9.23 18.62 1.39
C ALA A 7 10.01 19.76 0.71
N LYS A 8 10.56 19.46 -0.47
CA LYS A 8 11.17 20.44 -1.37
C LYS A 8 10.16 20.83 -2.45
N SER A 9 10.32 22.01 -3.03
CA SER A 9 9.41 22.51 -4.06
C SER A 9 9.35 21.66 -5.34
N ASN A 10 10.39 20.85 -5.59
CA ASN A 10 10.51 19.96 -6.73
C ASN A 10 10.35 18.48 -6.36
N ASP A 11 9.97 18.17 -5.12
CA ASP A 11 9.62 16.79 -4.78
C ASP A 11 8.36 16.39 -5.56
N PRO A 12 8.34 15.19 -6.15
CA PRO A 12 7.17 14.71 -6.87
C PRO A 12 6.07 14.31 -5.87
N CYS A 13 4.83 14.64 -6.24
CA CYS A 13 3.64 14.13 -5.56
C CYS A 13 3.13 12.91 -6.34
N LEU A 14 3.20 11.73 -5.73
CA LEU A 14 2.95 10.43 -6.36
C LEU A 14 1.93 9.64 -5.54
N ASP A 15 1.03 8.93 -6.21
CA ASP A 15 0.18 7.92 -5.56
C ASP A 15 0.91 6.57 -5.42
N TYR A 16 0.26 5.58 -4.83
CA TYR A 16 0.78 4.23 -4.64
C TYR A 16 1.05 3.43 -5.94
N CYS A 17 0.76 3.99 -7.12
CA CYS A 17 1.13 3.50 -8.44
C CYS A 17 2.28 4.31 -9.05
N LEU A 18 2.90 5.19 -8.25
CA LEU A 18 3.87 6.17 -8.72
C LEU A 18 3.33 7.07 -9.84
N TRP A 19 2.00 7.22 -9.95
CA TRP A 19 1.43 8.15 -10.92
C TRP A 19 1.44 9.55 -10.33
N PRO A 20 1.95 10.55 -11.08
CA PRO A 20 2.06 11.89 -10.57
C PRO A 20 0.69 12.56 -10.41
N TYR A 21 0.63 13.49 -9.46
CA TYR A 21 -0.46 14.43 -9.29
C TYR A 21 0.06 15.80 -8.88
N GLU A 22 -0.77 16.83 -9.08
CA GLU A 22 -0.44 18.19 -8.66
C GLU A 22 -0.64 18.35 -7.14
N PRO A 23 0.32 18.95 -6.41
CA PRO A 23 0.16 19.16 -4.98
C PRO A 23 -1.06 20.03 -4.70
N ARG A 24 -1.75 19.74 -3.59
CA ARG A 24 -2.99 20.44 -3.20
C ARG A 24 -2.76 21.90 -2.79
N CYS A 25 -1.55 22.21 -2.31
CA CYS A 25 -1.13 23.54 -1.93
C CYS A 25 0.41 23.65 -2.02
N SER A 26 0.97 24.79 -1.61
CA SER A 26 2.44 24.97 -1.60
C SER A 26 3.12 23.94 -0.69
N GLN A 27 4.18 23.31 -1.19
CA GLN A 27 5.00 22.35 -0.45
C GLN A 27 5.96 23.02 0.55
N SER A 28 6.05 24.36 0.57
CA SER A 28 6.96 25.08 1.46
C SER A 28 6.59 24.89 2.93
N GLY A 29 7.54 24.44 3.76
CA GLY A 29 7.31 24.18 5.17
C GLY A 29 6.42 22.97 5.46
N LYS A 30 6.25 22.07 4.47
CA LYS A 30 5.46 20.84 4.59
C LYS A 30 6.35 19.63 4.82
N LEU A 31 5.76 18.53 5.31
CA LEU A 31 6.48 17.29 5.65
C LEU A 31 6.41 16.29 4.50
N ARG A 32 7.51 15.58 4.23
CA ARG A 32 7.44 14.40 3.35
C ARG A 32 6.63 13.27 4.00
N SER A 33 5.99 12.44 3.17
CA SER A 33 5.19 11.30 3.61
C SER A 33 5.98 10.28 4.43
N ILE A 34 7.29 10.12 4.18
CA ILE A 34 8.20 9.22 4.94
C ILE A 34 8.21 9.46 6.45
N ASN A 35 7.89 10.66 6.93
CA ASN A 35 7.77 10.93 8.36
C ASN A 35 6.65 10.10 9.02
N LEU A 36 5.58 9.79 8.27
CA LEU A 36 4.51 8.92 8.74
C LEU A 36 4.98 7.47 8.90
N LEU A 37 5.79 7.00 7.95
CA LEU A 37 6.42 5.68 8.02
C LEU A 37 7.36 5.58 9.23
N ASN A 38 8.23 6.58 9.41
CA ASN A 38 9.15 6.64 10.54
C ASN A 38 8.43 6.69 11.90
N ASP A 39 7.35 7.47 12.03
CA ASP A 39 6.51 7.48 13.23
C ASP A 39 5.90 6.10 13.51
N SER A 40 5.39 5.42 12.48
CA SER A 40 4.83 4.08 12.65
C SER A 40 5.89 3.05 13.13
N PHE A 41 7.13 3.15 12.65
CA PHE A 41 8.24 2.32 13.14
C PHE A 41 8.53 2.59 14.61
N GLN A 42 8.61 3.85 15.01
CA GLN A 42 8.85 4.23 16.40
C GLN A 42 7.77 3.69 17.34
N GLN A 43 6.49 3.81 16.96
CA GLN A 43 5.39 3.32 17.79
C GLN A 43 5.38 1.80 17.94
N ALA A 44 5.92 1.09 16.95
CA ALA A 44 6.05 -0.35 16.95
C ALA A 44 7.40 -0.85 17.49
N GLY A 45 8.33 0.02 17.90
CA GLY A 45 9.68 -0.37 18.33
C GLY A 45 10.45 -1.09 17.22
N ALA A 46 10.35 -0.59 15.99
CA ALA A 46 10.95 -1.14 14.77
C ALA A 46 11.86 -0.10 14.08
N GLU A 47 12.50 0.78 14.85
CA GLU A 47 13.29 1.90 14.35
C GLU A 47 14.45 1.50 13.44
N GLN A 48 14.97 0.28 13.55
CA GLN A 48 15.96 -0.29 12.65
C GLN A 48 15.49 -0.39 11.19
N LEU A 49 14.18 -0.35 10.92
CA LEU A 49 13.66 -0.32 9.55
C LEU A 49 13.97 1.00 8.83
N VAL A 50 14.35 2.05 9.56
CA VAL A 50 14.84 3.31 8.97
C VAL A 50 16.11 3.07 8.14
N ASP A 51 17.05 2.26 8.66
CA ASP A 51 18.31 1.95 7.97
C ASP A 51 18.05 1.13 6.69
N ILE A 52 17.04 0.26 6.72
CA ILE A 52 16.57 -0.48 5.53
C ILE A 52 16.01 0.49 4.48
N CYS A 53 15.17 1.46 4.89
CA CYS A 53 14.62 2.45 3.97
C CYS A 53 15.74 3.30 3.33
N GLN A 54 16.77 3.66 4.10
CA GLN A 54 17.94 4.39 3.60
C GLN A 54 18.73 3.56 2.59
N ALA A 55 19.03 2.29 2.89
CA ALA A 55 19.73 1.39 1.96
C ALA A 55 18.94 1.20 0.66
N ILE A 56 17.61 1.10 0.75
CA ILE A 56 16.72 1.04 -0.40
C ILE A 56 16.80 2.32 -1.23
N ARG A 57 16.75 3.52 -0.62
CA ARG A 57 16.89 4.79 -1.35
C ARG A 57 18.21 4.90 -2.10
N GLU A 58 19.31 4.50 -1.47
CA GLU A 58 20.63 4.49 -2.11
C GLU A 58 20.70 3.54 -3.30
N ALA A 59 20.01 2.40 -3.20
CA ALA A 59 20.02 1.39 -4.24
C ALA A 59 19.02 1.67 -5.37
N VAL A 60 17.81 2.15 -5.07
CA VAL A 60 16.68 2.25 -6.00
C VAL A 60 16.44 3.69 -6.46
N GLY A 61 16.73 4.67 -5.61
CA GLY A 61 16.51 6.09 -5.83
C GLY A 61 15.39 6.66 -4.97
N ASP A 62 15.43 7.99 -4.77
CA ASP A 62 14.39 8.73 -4.07
C ASP A 62 13.06 8.68 -4.82
N PHE A 63 11.96 8.59 -4.09
CA PHE A 63 10.58 8.52 -4.59
C PHE A 63 10.32 7.35 -5.55
N GLN A 64 11.09 6.27 -5.44
CA GLN A 64 10.93 5.04 -6.24
C GLN A 64 10.33 3.88 -5.43
N THR A 65 10.14 4.06 -4.12
CA THR A 65 9.56 3.04 -3.26
C THR A 65 8.22 3.51 -2.71
N VAL A 66 7.17 2.73 -2.95
CA VAL A 66 5.89 2.90 -2.26
C VAL A 66 5.97 2.11 -0.97
N TRP A 67 5.44 2.65 0.11
CA TRP A 67 5.27 1.94 1.37
C TRP A 67 3.79 1.88 1.72
N GLY A 68 3.40 0.84 2.43
CA GLY A 68 2.09 0.71 3.05
C GLY A 68 2.24 0.41 4.54
N ILE A 69 1.56 1.18 5.39
CA ILE A 69 1.40 0.84 6.82
C ILE A 69 0.07 0.12 6.96
N LYS A 70 0.12 -1.10 7.48
CA LYS A 70 -1.01 -1.99 7.64
C LYS A 70 -1.39 -2.13 9.11
N GLN A 71 -2.68 -2.16 9.40
CA GLN A 71 -3.24 -2.47 10.72
C GLN A 71 -4.13 -3.71 10.61
N SER A 72 -3.92 -4.67 11.51
CA SER A 72 -4.75 -5.87 11.67
C SER A 72 -4.90 -6.23 13.15
N GLU A 73 -5.60 -7.31 13.48
CA GLU A 73 -5.65 -7.82 14.86
C GLU A 73 -4.26 -8.16 15.44
N LYS A 74 -3.28 -8.48 14.58
CA LYS A 74 -1.89 -8.77 14.97
C LYS A 74 -1.07 -7.50 15.26
N GLY A 75 -1.65 -6.32 15.06
CA GLY A 75 -0.96 -5.03 15.18
C GLY A 75 -0.50 -4.48 13.83
N LEU A 76 0.50 -3.60 13.89
CA LEU A 76 1.09 -2.96 12.73
C LEU A 76 2.01 -3.90 11.94
N SER A 77 1.99 -3.76 10.63
CA SER A 77 3.01 -4.29 9.73
C SER A 77 3.22 -3.32 8.57
N TRP A 78 4.28 -3.55 7.81
CA TRP A 78 4.62 -2.70 6.67
C TRP A 78 4.77 -3.53 5.42
N GLU A 79 4.55 -2.90 4.28
CA GLU A 79 4.89 -3.48 2.98
C GLU A 79 5.61 -2.44 2.14
N LEU A 80 6.70 -2.85 1.49
CA LEU A 80 7.45 -2.00 0.57
C LEU A 80 7.24 -2.52 -0.84
N TYR A 81 6.79 -1.66 -1.75
CA TYR A 81 6.49 -1.98 -3.14
C TYR A 81 7.47 -1.26 -4.07
N PHE A 82 7.90 -2.01 -5.08
CA PHE A 82 8.89 -1.59 -6.06
C PHE A 82 8.29 -1.75 -7.45
N TYR A 83 8.10 -0.64 -8.14
CA TYR A 83 7.58 -0.62 -9.50
C TYR A 83 8.72 -0.64 -10.51
N ASP A 84 8.50 -1.39 -11.58
CA ASP A 84 9.32 -1.37 -12.77
C ASP A 84 8.43 -1.54 -14.01
N TYR A 85 8.02 -0.40 -14.58
CA TYR A 85 7.16 -0.38 -15.75
C TYR A 85 7.88 -0.80 -17.04
N GLU A 86 9.22 -0.89 -17.04
CA GLU A 86 10.04 -1.39 -18.16
C GLU A 86 10.04 -2.92 -18.23
N ARG A 87 9.61 -3.61 -17.16
CA ARG A 87 9.32 -5.05 -17.07
C ARG A 87 10.49 -5.95 -17.44
N LEU A 88 10.66 -6.24 -18.73
CA LEU A 88 11.76 -7.07 -19.25
C LEU A 88 13.05 -6.26 -19.44
N GLN A 89 12.95 -4.93 -19.59
CA GLN A 89 14.09 -4.01 -19.62
C GLN A 89 14.35 -3.42 -18.22
N ARG A 90 14.30 -4.30 -17.21
CA ARG A 90 14.21 -3.95 -15.79
C ARG A 90 15.39 -3.11 -15.30
N GLN A 91 15.08 -2.09 -14.52
CA GLN A 91 16.00 -1.26 -13.74
C GLN A 91 16.05 -1.69 -12.26
N VAL A 92 14.93 -2.18 -11.71
CA VAL A 92 14.77 -2.58 -10.31
C VAL A 92 14.28 -4.03 -10.24
N SER A 93 15.09 -4.96 -9.73
CA SER A 93 14.76 -6.38 -9.65
C SER A 93 14.65 -6.90 -8.22
N VAL A 94 13.89 -7.97 -8.03
CA VAL A 94 13.79 -8.66 -6.73
C VAL A 94 15.17 -9.10 -6.25
N SER A 95 15.95 -9.73 -7.14
CA SER A 95 17.29 -10.23 -6.80
C SER A 95 18.22 -9.10 -6.34
N ARG A 96 18.21 -7.94 -7.03
CA ARG A 96 18.99 -6.77 -6.64
C ARG A 96 18.60 -6.27 -5.25
N LEU A 97 17.30 -6.25 -4.94
CA LEU A 97 16.83 -5.79 -3.64
C LEU A 97 17.17 -6.77 -2.51
N ILE A 98 17.08 -8.08 -2.75
CA ILE A 98 17.54 -9.08 -1.78
C ILE A 98 19.02 -8.87 -1.45
N ASP A 99 19.88 -8.61 -2.44
CA ASP A 99 21.31 -8.35 -2.21
C ASP A 99 21.52 -7.11 -1.34
N VAL A 100 20.79 -6.02 -1.61
CA VAL A 100 20.81 -4.78 -0.81
C VAL A 100 20.38 -5.03 0.64
N LEU A 101 19.38 -5.88 0.84
CA LEU A 101 18.80 -6.17 2.16
C LEU A 101 19.54 -7.28 2.92
N SER A 102 20.50 -7.96 2.29
CA SER A 102 21.24 -9.08 2.88
C SER A 102 21.96 -8.80 4.22
N PRO A 103 22.35 -7.55 4.57
CA PRO A 103 22.88 -7.26 5.90
C PRO A 103 21.83 -7.39 7.01
N TRP A 104 20.55 -7.28 6.69
CA TRP A 104 19.43 -7.30 7.65
C TRP A 104 18.54 -8.53 7.53
N LEU A 105 18.42 -9.11 6.34
CA LEU A 105 17.46 -10.19 6.07
C LEU A 105 18.14 -11.33 5.33
N SER A 106 17.80 -12.56 5.71
CA SER A 106 18.18 -13.74 4.91
C SER A 106 17.04 -14.10 3.96
N CYS A 107 17.33 -14.42 2.70
CA CYS A 107 16.31 -14.83 1.74
C CYS A 107 16.81 -16.01 0.93
N GLY A 108 16.09 -17.14 1.01
CA GLY A 108 16.38 -18.34 0.23
C GLY A 108 15.61 -18.42 -1.10
N LEU A 109 14.73 -17.45 -1.37
CA LEU A 109 13.83 -17.48 -2.51
C LEU A 109 14.57 -17.13 -3.80
N LYS A 110 14.22 -17.83 -4.88
CA LYS A 110 14.75 -17.57 -6.22
C LYS A 110 13.64 -17.06 -7.11
N VAL A 111 13.81 -15.86 -7.64
CA VAL A 111 12.85 -15.23 -8.55
C VAL A 111 13.28 -15.44 -9.99
N ASN A 112 12.33 -15.78 -10.86
CA ASN A 112 12.57 -15.76 -12.29
C ASN A 112 12.53 -14.32 -12.82
N GLU A 113 13.70 -13.70 -12.92
CA GLU A 113 13.86 -12.34 -13.43
C GLU A 113 13.54 -12.19 -14.93
N ASN A 114 13.27 -13.26 -15.67
CA ASN A 114 12.77 -13.18 -17.04
C ASN A 114 11.24 -13.13 -17.12
N SER A 115 10.56 -13.17 -15.97
CA SER A 115 9.11 -12.98 -15.87
C SER A 115 8.74 -11.51 -16.10
N PRO A 116 7.64 -11.19 -16.81
CA PRO A 116 7.25 -9.81 -17.15
C PRO A 116 6.50 -9.10 -16.00
N TYR A 117 6.88 -9.35 -14.75
CA TYR A 117 6.32 -8.64 -13.61
C TYR A 117 6.67 -7.15 -13.72
N PHE A 118 5.73 -6.30 -13.30
CA PHE A 118 5.91 -4.84 -13.33
C PHE A 118 6.03 -4.24 -11.92
N MET A 119 5.78 -5.04 -10.90
CA MET A 119 5.94 -4.66 -9.50
C MET A 119 6.23 -5.91 -8.67
N PHE A 120 6.93 -5.72 -7.56
CA PHE A 120 7.00 -6.69 -6.48
C PHE A 120 6.95 -5.98 -5.13
N SER A 121 6.68 -6.71 -4.06
CA SER A 121 6.67 -6.16 -2.72
C SER A 121 7.12 -7.14 -1.65
N LEU A 122 7.58 -6.56 -0.55
CA LEU A 122 8.13 -7.25 0.62
C LEU A 122 7.30 -6.89 1.84
N ASP A 123 6.74 -7.90 2.51
CA ASP A 123 6.06 -7.73 3.80
C ASP A 123 7.07 -7.74 4.95
N LEU A 124 6.96 -6.74 5.81
CA LEU A 124 7.74 -6.58 7.03
C LEU A 124 6.78 -6.63 8.23
N GLU A 125 6.60 -7.80 8.81
CA GLU A 125 5.84 -7.95 10.06
C GLU A 125 6.62 -7.39 11.24
N THR A 126 5.93 -6.92 12.29
CA THR A 126 6.61 -6.37 13.49
C THR A 126 7.62 -7.36 14.11
N GLU A 127 7.32 -8.66 14.14
CA GLU A 127 8.26 -9.66 14.66
C GLU A 127 9.48 -9.81 13.74
N THR A 128 9.28 -9.92 12.43
CA THR A 128 10.36 -9.96 11.43
C THR A 128 11.21 -8.70 11.47
N ALA A 129 10.58 -7.53 11.60
CA ALA A 129 11.24 -6.25 11.74
C ALA A 129 12.12 -6.22 13.00
N ARG A 130 11.59 -6.66 14.16
CA ARG A 130 12.31 -6.68 15.44
C ARG A 130 13.43 -7.70 15.52
N SER A 131 13.27 -8.84 14.86
CA SER A 131 14.22 -9.97 14.97
C SER A 131 15.10 -10.16 13.74
N LEU A 132 14.94 -9.35 12.69
CA LEU A 132 15.74 -9.38 11.46
C LEU A 132 15.86 -10.81 10.91
N ARG A 133 14.70 -11.43 10.69
CA ARG A 133 14.53 -12.84 10.31
C ARG A 133 14.65 -13.08 8.80
N SER A 134 14.34 -14.30 8.38
CA SER A 134 14.22 -14.67 6.99
C SER A 134 13.02 -13.99 6.32
N LEU A 135 13.21 -13.63 5.06
CA LEU A 135 12.15 -13.25 4.14
C LEU A 135 11.63 -14.53 3.48
N ASP A 136 10.49 -15.02 3.96
CA ASP A 136 9.92 -16.30 3.54
C ASP A 136 8.91 -16.18 2.38
N SER A 137 8.53 -14.95 2.04
CA SER A 137 7.62 -14.68 0.92
C SER A 137 7.95 -13.37 0.20
N ILE A 138 7.69 -13.34 -1.11
CA ILE A 138 7.77 -12.14 -1.97
C ILE A 138 6.51 -12.07 -2.81
N ASN A 139 5.85 -10.92 -2.82
CA ASN A 139 4.66 -10.72 -3.65
C ASN A 139 5.09 -10.22 -5.03
N ILE A 140 4.65 -10.88 -6.10
CA ILE A 140 4.99 -10.56 -7.49
C ILE A 140 3.72 -10.15 -8.24
N TYR A 141 3.80 -9.05 -8.98
CA TYR A 141 2.65 -8.46 -9.67
C TYR A 141 2.82 -8.45 -11.18
N MET A 142 1.83 -9.02 -11.85
CA MET A 142 1.78 -9.20 -13.29
C MET A 142 0.68 -8.33 -13.88
N GLY A 143 0.93 -7.75 -15.05
CA GLY A 143 -0.09 -6.96 -15.74
C GLY A 143 -1.23 -7.88 -16.20
N ASN A 144 -2.46 -7.41 -16.06
CA ASN A 144 -3.63 -8.08 -16.58
C ASN A 144 -4.28 -7.22 -17.67
N ALA A 145 -4.53 -7.81 -18.84
CA ALA A 145 -5.25 -7.11 -19.89
C ALA A 145 -6.75 -7.08 -19.57
N GLY A 146 -7.43 -5.95 -19.83
CA GLY A 146 -8.91 -5.91 -19.82
C GLY A 146 -9.58 -4.91 -18.87
N SER A 147 -8.94 -3.81 -18.50
CA SER A 147 -9.55 -2.70 -17.74
C SER A 147 -9.27 -1.36 -18.40
N ASN A 148 -10.16 -0.37 -18.23
CA ASN A 148 -9.98 0.97 -18.80
C ASN A 148 -8.86 1.78 -18.10
N VAL A 149 -8.67 1.59 -16.79
CA VAL A 149 -7.60 2.26 -16.02
C VAL A 149 -6.38 1.36 -15.85
N SER A 150 -6.52 0.26 -15.11
CA SER A 150 -5.43 -0.72 -14.88
C SER A 150 -5.98 -2.01 -14.24
N SER A 151 -5.25 -3.11 -14.39
CA SER A 151 -5.54 -4.38 -13.72
C SER A 151 -4.25 -5.15 -13.48
N GLY A 152 -4.19 -5.84 -12.34
CA GLY A 152 -3.01 -6.58 -11.91
C GLY A 152 -3.36 -7.91 -11.27
N LEU A 153 -2.52 -8.91 -11.50
CA LEU A 153 -2.54 -10.19 -10.81
C LEU A 153 -1.39 -10.20 -9.79
N SER A 154 -1.67 -10.62 -8.57
CA SER A 154 -0.64 -10.80 -7.54
C SER A 154 -0.45 -12.28 -7.25
N TYR A 155 0.82 -12.67 -7.12
CA TYR A 155 1.25 -14.01 -6.74
C TYR A 155 2.17 -13.91 -5.53
N SER A 156 1.96 -14.76 -4.54
CA SER A 156 2.92 -14.95 -3.46
C SER A 156 3.92 -16.02 -3.86
N LEU A 157 5.21 -15.65 -3.90
CA LEU A 157 6.33 -16.58 -4.06
C LEU A 157 6.81 -17.01 -2.68
N THR A 158 6.81 -18.32 -2.44
CA THR A 158 7.41 -18.94 -1.25
C THR A 158 8.36 -20.07 -1.67
N ALA A 159 8.93 -20.80 -0.71
CA ALA A 159 9.73 -21.99 -0.99
C ALA A 159 8.97 -23.08 -1.78
N ASP A 160 7.63 -23.12 -1.63
CA ASP A 160 6.76 -24.08 -2.33
C ASP A 160 6.39 -23.64 -3.76
N GLY A 161 6.77 -22.41 -4.16
CA GLY A 161 6.54 -21.84 -5.48
C GLY A 161 5.56 -20.67 -5.48
N LEU A 162 5.04 -20.36 -6.67
CA LEU A 162 4.10 -19.26 -6.90
C LEU A 162 2.66 -19.69 -6.66
N THR A 163 1.95 -18.95 -5.80
CA THR A 163 0.51 -19.11 -5.57
C THR A 163 -0.20 -17.83 -5.96
N PHE A 164 -1.23 -17.93 -6.81
CA PHE A 164 -2.10 -16.80 -7.11
C PHE A 164 -2.84 -16.35 -5.86
N ASP A 165 -2.84 -15.04 -5.61
CA ASP A 165 -3.41 -14.47 -4.38
C ASP A 165 -4.56 -13.49 -4.69
N ASN A 166 -4.31 -12.51 -5.57
CA ASN A 166 -5.24 -11.38 -5.76
C ASN A 166 -5.40 -10.98 -7.23
N LEU A 167 -6.61 -10.57 -7.60
CA LEU A 167 -6.92 -9.83 -8.84
C LEU A 167 -7.36 -8.42 -8.48
N TYR A 168 -6.64 -7.42 -8.97
CA TYR A 168 -6.95 -6.00 -8.80
C TYR A 168 -7.59 -5.42 -10.07
N SER A 169 -8.64 -4.63 -9.92
CA SER A 169 -9.30 -3.89 -11.01
C SER A 169 -9.47 -2.43 -10.60
N PHE A 170 -8.92 -1.52 -11.40
CA PHE A 170 -8.91 -0.08 -11.15
C PHE A 170 -10.00 0.58 -11.97
N PHE A 171 -10.70 1.53 -11.34
CA PHE A 171 -11.83 2.24 -11.93
C PHE A 171 -11.72 3.74 -11.64
N ASP A 172 -12.08 4.57 -12.62
CA ASP A 172 -12.32 5.99 -12.42
C ASP A 172 -13.54 6.15 -11.51
N ALA A 173 -13.31 6.69 -10.31
CA ALA A 173 -14.33 6.78 -9.28
C ALA A 173 -15.52 7.65 -9.70
N ARG A 174 -15.37 8.58 -10.64
CA ARG A 174 -16.47 9.48 -11.06
C ARG A 174 -17.26 8.92 -12.22
N HIS A 175 -16.61 8.17 -13.11
CA HIS A 175 -17.19 7.77 -14.38
C HIS A 175 -17.62 6.29 -14.42
N GLU A 176 -17.08 5.44 -13.54
CA GLU A 176 -17.23 3.97 -13.63
C GLU A 176 -17.96 3.36 -12.42
N GLN A 177 -18.87 4.11 -11.78
CA GLN A 177 -19.64 3.66 -10.61
C GLN A 177 -20.40 2.34 -10.85
N GLY A 178 -21.00 2.17 -12.02
CA GLY A 178 -21.68 0.92 -12.39
C GLY A 178 -20.72 -0.28 -12.45
N ASP A 179 -19.52 -0.07 -12.98
CA ASP A 179 -18.50 -1.12 -13.10
C ASP A 179 -17.86 -1.47 -11.75
N ILE A 180 -17.69 -0.48 -10.86
CA ILE A 180 -17.26 -0.71 -9.47
C ILE A 180 -18.25 -1.63 -8.76
N LEU A 181 -19.55 -1.31 -8.81
CA LEU A 181 -20.60 -2.13 -8.19
C LEU A 181 -20.68 -3.53 -8.83
N ALA A 182 -20.62 -3.61 -10.16
CA ALA A 182 -20.61 -4.89 -10.87
C ALA A 182 -19.41 -5.74 -10.47
N LYS A 183 -18.24 -5.11 -10.29
CA LYS A 183 -17.02 -5.80 -9.85
C LYS A 183 -17.11 -6.25 -8.39
N MET A 184 -17.63 -5.44 -7.49
CA MET A 184 -17.89 -5.84 -6.10
C MET A 184 -18.86 -7.03 -6.02
N ALA A 185 -19.86 -7.07 -6.91
CA ALA A 185 -20.77 -8.19 -7.02
C ALA A 185 -20.10 -9.49 -7.53
N CYS A 186 -18.92 -9.40 -8.17
CA CYS A 186 -18.13 -10.57 -8.57
C CYS A 186 -17.31 -11.13 -7.40
N SER A 187 -17.99 -11.52 -6.32
CA SER A 187 -17.35 -12.06 -5.11
C SER A 187 -17.76 -13.51 -4.84
N ALA A 188 -16.80 -14.31 -4.36
CA ALA A 188 -17.05 -15.65 -3.83
C ALA A 188 -17.34 -15.65 -2.32
N HIS A 189 -17.17 -14.50 -1.65
CA HIS A 189 -17.18 -14.38 -0.18
C HIS A 189 -18.36 -13.57 0.35
N LEU A 190 -19.07 -12.84 -0.51
CA LEU A 190 -20.16 -11.94 -0.12
C LEU A 190 -21.53 -12.52 -0.49
N SER A 191 -22.51 -12.32 0.40
CA SER A 191 -23.93 -12.53 0.08
C SER A 191 -24.53 -11.19 -0.35
N LEU A 192 -24.84 -11.06 -1.64
CA LEU A 192 -25.28 -9.79 -2.23
C LEU A 192 -26.63 -9.30 -1.68
N ASP A 193 -27.51 -10.21 -1.25
CA ASP A 193 -28.80 -9.84 -0.64
C ASP A 193 -28.67 -9.09 0.69
N SER A 194 -27.49 -9.16 1.33
CA SER A 194 -27.19 -8.49 2.60
C SER A 194 -26.20 -7.33 2.46
N LEU A 195 -25.69 -7.06 1.25
CA LEU A 195 -24.65 -6.06 1.04
C LEU A 195 -25.27 -4.72 0.65
N GLU A 196 -25.14 -3.72 1.51
CA GLU A 196 -25.36 -2.33 1.10
C GLU A 196 -24.04 -1.76 0.56
N PRO A 197 -24.01 -1.13 -0.62
CA PRO A 197 -22.76 -0.59 -1.19
C PRO A 197 -22.02 0.33 -0.23
N ASP A 198 -22.74 1.14 0.54
CA ASP A 198 -22.19 2.11 1.50
C ASP A 198 -21.49 1.46 2.70
N ASP A 199 -21.68 0.15 2.93
CA ASP A 199 -20.92 -0.61 3.94
C ASP A 199 -19.43 -0.69 3.58
N VAL A 200 -19.11 -0.61 2.29
CA VAL A 200 -17.76 -0.72 1.73
C VAL A 200 -17.33 0.58 1.06
N LEU A 201 -18.18 1.16 0.20
CA LEU A 201 -17.97 2.42 -0.51
C LEU A 201 -18.32 3.60 0.40
N TRP A 202 -17.49 3.82 1.44
CA TRP A 202 -17.79 4.84 2.44
C TRP A 202 -17.94 6.24 1.82
N PRO A 203 -19.06 6.94 2.06
CA PRO A 203 -19.34 8.24 1.47
C PRO A 203 -18.22 9.27 1.68
N GLU A 204 -17.49 9.18 2.79
CA GLU A 204 -16.37 10.06 3.11
C GLU A 204 -15.15 9.82 2.20
N LEU A 205 -15.02 8.64 1.58
CA LEU A 205 -13.85 8.26 0.76
C LEU A 205 -14.12 8.19 -0.74
N VAL A 206 -15.38 8.10 -1.18
CA VAL A 206 -15.73 7.95 -2.61
C VAL A 206 -15.46 9.20 -3.45
N ASP A 207 -15.33 10.38 -2.83
CA ASP A 207 -14.75 11.56 -3.50
C ASP A 207 -13.22 11.43 -3.56
N CYS A 208 -12.78 10.51 -4.42
CA CYS A 208 -11.39 10.21 -4.72
C CYS A 208 -11.20 10.09 -6.25
N GLN A 209 -9.99 9.81 -6.72
CA GLN A 209 -9.75 9.70 -8.16
C GLN A 209 -10.01 8.28 -8.69
N THR A 210 -9.46 7.29 -8.00
CA THR A 210 -9.49 5.89 -8.45
C THR A 210 -9.98 5.00 -7.32
N ILE A 211 -10.93 4.13 -7.63
CA ILE A 211 -11.34 3.05 -6.74
C ILE A 211 -10.79 1.74 -7.29
N VAL A 212 -10.20 0.94 -6.42
CA VAL A 212 -9.71 -0.40 -6.79
C VAL A 212 -10.50 -1.45 -6.04
N VAL A 213 -11.08 -2.37 -6.77
CA VAL A 213 -11.74 -3.56 -6.21
C VAL A 213 -10.82 -4.75 -6.40
N ALA A 214 -10.50 -5.44 -5.32
CA ALA A 214 -9.62 -6.60 -5.31
C ALA A 214 -10.38 -7.86 -4.89
N ASN A 215 -10.41 -8.87 -5.75
CA ASN A 215 -10.82 -10.21 -5.33
C ASN A 215 -9.61 -10.94 -4.80
N LYS A 216 -9.70 -11.42 -3.56
CA LYS A 216 -8.61 -12.12 -2.89
C LYS A 216 -9.02 -13.55 -2.57
N ARG A 217 -8.04 -14.40 -2.33
CA ARG A 217 -8.27 -15.82 -2.03
C ARG A 217 -9.20 -16.05 -0.84
N LEU A 218 -9.11 -15.20 0.20
CA LEU A 218 -9.80 -15.41 1.49
C LEU A 218 -10.74 -14.26 1.88
N CYS A 219 -10.76 -13.16 1.12
CA CYS A 219 -11.51 -11.96 1.43
C CYS A 219 -11.70 -11.10 0.18
N GLU A 220 -12.36 -9.97 0.32
CA GLU A 220 -12.41 -8.91 -0.68
C GLU A 220 -11.55 -7.73 -0.22
N GLY A 221 -11.16 -6.86 -1.15
CA GLY A 221 -10.44 -5.63 -0.86
C GLY A 221 -11.02 -4.45 -1.62
N ILE A 222 -11.03 -3.29 -0.98
CA ILE A 222 -11.38 -2.00 -1.61
C ILE A 222 -10.29 -0.98 -1.30
N TYR A 223 -9.96 -0.15 -2.28
CA TYR A 223 -8.97 0.91 -2.13
C TYR A 223 -9.48 2.21 -2.74
N PHE A 224 -9.14 3.32 -2.10
CA PHE A 224 -9.47 4.68 -2.51
C PHE A 224 -8.17 5.43 -2.70
N SER A 225 -7.92 5.86 -3.93
CA SER A 225 -6.68 6.51 -4.30
C SER A 225 -6.83 8.03 -4.35
N ARG A 226 -5.79 8.71 -3.88
CA ARG A 226 -5.68 10.17 -3.83
C ARG A 226 -6.74 10.87 -2.95
N VAL A 227 -6.96 10.32 -1.75
CA VAL A 227 -7.77 10.94 -0.70
C VAL A 227 -6.99 12.03 0.05
N THR A 228 -7.69 13.02 0.60
CA THR A 228 -7.11 14.11 1.40
C THR A 228 -6.64 13.64 2.78
N VAL A 229 -5.85 14.48 3.48
CA VAL A 229 -5.46 14.21 4.88
C VAL A 229 -6.65 14.08 5.83
N ASP A 230 -7.76 14.78 5.57
CA ASP A 230 -8.98 14.67 6.37
C ASP A 230 -9.65 13.31 6.20
N GLN A 231 -9.71 12.84 4.94
CA GLN A 231 -10.21 11.52 4.61
C GLN A 231 -9.30 10.42 5.16
N LEU A 232 -7.98 10.63 5.14
CA LEU A 232 -7.03 9.74 5.83
C LEU A 232 -7.33 9.69 7.34
N LEU A 233 -7.49 10.83 8.02
CA LEU A 233 -7.81 10.85 9.46
C LEU A 233 -9.13 10.15 9.77
N PHE A 234 -10.15 10.33 8.93
CA PHE A 234 -11.39 9.56 9.02
C PHE A 234 -11.13 8.05 8.90
N PHE A 235 -10.38 7.65 7.87
CA PHE A 235 -10.03 6.25 7.62
C PHE A 235 -9.30 5.63 8.81
N LEU A 236 -8.22 6.27 9.31
CA LEU A 236 -7.40 5.76 10.41
C LEU A 236 -8.22 5.56 11.69
N ARG A 237 -9.14 6.47 12.00
CA ARG A 237 -10.05 6.34 13.15
C ARG A 237 -11.04 5.20 12.95
N LYS A 238 -11.66 5.13 11.77
CA LYS A 238 -12.67 4.09 11.44
C LYS A 238 -12.06 2.69 11.46
N THR A 239 -10.83 2.53 11.00
CA THR A 239 -10.10 1.25 10.97
C THR A 239 -9.24 0.99 12.20
N ARG A 240 -9.34 1.85 13.22
CA ARG A 240 -8.72 1.69 14.55
C ARG A 240 -7.20 1.57 14.51
N PHE A 241 -6.54 2.40 13.71
CA PHE A 241 -5.09 2.58 13.83
C PHE A 241 -4.70 3.05 15.25
N PRO A 242 -3.45 2.81 15.70
CA PRO A 242 -3.00 3.19 17.03
C PRO A 242 -3.23 4.68 17.31
N ALA A 243 -3.78 5.00 18.48
CA ALA A 243 -4.19 6.37 18.81
C ALA A 243 -3.03 7.38 18.74
N ALA A 244 -1.82 6.98 19.10
CA ALA A 244 -0.63 7.83 18.99
C ALA A 244 -0.29 8.16 17.53
N HIS A 245 -0.51 7.22 16.61
CA HIS A 245 -0.30 7.41 15.18
C HIS A 245 -1.35 8.33 14.56
N VAL A 246 -2.63 8.14 14.93
CA VAL A 246 -3.71 9.07 14.56
C VAL A 246 -3.39 10.49 15.06
N ALA A 247 -2.94 10.62 16.31
CA ALA A 247 -2.56 11.90 16.87
C ALA A 247 -1.35 12.53 16.16
N TYR A 248 -0.38 11.74 15.71
CA TYR A 248 0.75 12.25 14.93
C TYR A 248 0.28 12.87 13.60
N VAL A 249 -0.60 12.18 12.86
CA VAL A 249 -1.18 12.68 11.61
C VAL A 249 -1.99 13.95 11.88
N GLU A 250 -2.80 13.97 12.94
CA GLU A 250 -3.64 15.12 13.29
C GLU A 250 -2.81 16.34 13.68
N ASN A 251 -1.77 16.17 14.49
CA ASN A 251 -0.87 17.25 14.89
C ASN A 251 -0.06 17.84 13.71
N ASN A 252 0.11 17.07 12.63
CA ASN A 252 0.82 17.48 11.43
C ASN A 252 -0.12 17.68 10.23
N ARG A 253 -1.43 17.72 10.44
CA ARG A 253 -2.45 17.81 9.38
C ARG A 253 -2.13 18.92 8.38
N ASP A 254 -1.89 20.13 8.87
CA ASP A 254 -1.59 21.31 8.04
C ASP A 254 -0.19 21.26 7.39
N ARG A 255 0.66 20.32 7.79
CA ARG A 255 1.95 20.05 7.12
C ARG A 255 1.87 18.91 6.11
N LEU A 256 0.76 18.19 6.09
CA LEU A 256 0.51 17.02 5.24
C LEU A 256 -0.59 17.28 4.18
N ASP A 257 -1.37 18.36 4.33
CA ASP A 257 -2.46 18.79 3.44
C ASP A 257 -2.07 19.05 1.97
N HIS A 258 -0.78 19.20 1.66
CA HIS A 258 -0.28 19.29 0.28
C HIS A 258 -0.29 17.94 -0.44
N LEU A 259 -0.28 16.83 0.30
CA LEU A 259 -0.28 15.46 -0.22
C LEU A 259 -1.71 14.94 -0.38
N LEU A 260 -1.82 13.96 -1.26
CA LEU A 260 -2.92 13.01 -1.31
C LEU A 260 -2.40 11.64 -0.91
N PHE A 261 -3.28 10.84 -0.34
CA PHE A 261 -2.97 9.53 0.23
C PHE A 261 -3.80 8.46 -0.46
N ASP A 262 -3.32 7.23 -0.43
CA ASP A 262 -4.11 6.08 -0.82
C ASP A 262 -4.43 5.29 0.43
N VAL A 263 -5.66 4.76 0.51
CA VAL A 263 -6.13 3.96 1.64
C VAL A 263 -6.86 2.74 1.11
N GLY A 264 -6.90 1.66 1.87
CA GLY A 264 -7.70 0.50 1.52
C GLY A 264 -7.85 -0.49 2.65
N PHE A 265 -8.83 -1.36 2.54
CA PHE A 265 -9.08 -2.37 3.54
C PHE A 265 -9.57 -3.68 2.93
N ASP A 266 -9.18 -4.77 3.60
CA ASP A 266 -9.62 -6.12 3.31
C ASP A 266 -10.79 -6.45 4.23
N TYR A 267 -11.82 -7.07 3.70
CA TYR A 267 -13.04 -7.37 4.43
C TYR A 267 -13.64 -8.72 4.05
N THR A 268 -14.36 -9.30 5.01
CA THR A 268 -15.19 -10.48 4.83
C THR A 268 -16.62 -10.16 5.23
N MET A 269 -17.56 -11.05 4.91
CA MET A 269 -18.93 -10.97 5.40
C MET A 269 -19.18 -12.11 6.39
N VAL A 270 -19.69 -11.78 7.57
CA VAL A 270 -20.12 -12.75 8.58
C VAL A 270 -21.55 -12.39 8.97
N GLU A 271 -22.48 -13.33 8.77
CA GLU A 271 -23.91 -13.15 9.09
C GLU A 271 -24.51 -11.85 8.47
N GLY A 272 -24.13 -11.55 7.22
CA GLY A 272 -24.59 -10.36 6.51
C GLY A 272 -23.91 -9.05 6.91
N THR A 273 -22.95 -9.07 7.84
CA THR A 273 -22.22 -7.88 8.28
C THR A 273 -20.79 -7.87 7.73
N ILE A 274 -20.35 -6.71 7.26
CA ILE A 274 -18.96 -6.49 6.83
C ILE A 274 -18.02 -6.44 8.03
N ASN A 275 -17.00 -7.29 8.01
CA ASN A 275 -15.92 -7.30 8.99
C ASN A 275 -14.60 -6.93 8.32
N ILE A 276 -13.97 -5.85 8.80
CA ILE A 276 -12.66 -5.40 8.31
C ILE A 276 -11.58 -6.25 8.98
N THR A 277 -10.81 -6.97 8.17
CA THR A 277 -9.76 -7.89 8.65
C THR A 277 -8.37 -7.26 8.64
N LYS A 278 -8.15 -6.34 7.72
CA LYS A 278 -6.88 -5.60 7.56
C LYS A 278 -7.17 -4.26 6.90
N SER A 279 -6.44 -3.23 7.29
CA SER A 279 -6.51 -1.91 6.66
C SER A 279 -5.11 -1.39 6.40
N ALA A 280 -4.96 -0.53 5.40
CA ALA A 280 -3.67 0.03 5.03
C ALA A 280 -3.82 1.44 4.48
N TYR A 281 -2.77 2.22 4.64
CA TYR A 281 -2.60 3.46 3.88
C TYR A 281 -1.16 3.59 3.39
N TYR A 282 -0.97 4.40 2.36
CA TYR A 282 0.23 4.38 1.54
C TYR A 282 0.87 5.74 1.37
N GLY A 283 2.15 5.72 1.01
CA GLY A 283 2.91 6.88 0.54
C GLY A 283 4.19 6.45 -0.15
N VAL A 284 5.06 7.42 -0.45
CA VAL A 284 6.32 7.18 -1.15
C VAL A 284 7.52 7.67 -0.35
N PHE A 285 8.70 7.11 -0.63
CA PHE A 285 9.98 7.67 -0.21
C PHE A 285 11.06 7.48 -1.28
#